data_AF-A0A4Y8SEH2-F1
#
_entry.id   AF-A0A4Y8SEH2-F1
#
_cell.length_a   1.000
_cell.length_b   1.000
_cell.length_c   1.000
_cell.angle_alpha   90.00
_cell.angle_beta   90.00
_cell.angle_gamma   90.00
#
_symmetry.space_group_name_H-M   'P 1'
#
loop_
_entity.id
_entity.type
_entity.pdbx_description
1 polymer ?
#
loop_
_entity_poly.entity_id
_entity_poly.type
_entity_poly.pdbx_seq_one_letter_code
_entity_poly.pdbx_strand_id
1 'polypeptide(L)'
;MQQILLQQYRLVLSARSALFDYCKTLKPEDSLKPLPAFNNESILSQLIHVANCYLFWLSKTAMQQLRPFFNNEEHQDIPSVIQVFDKVDIMMHEFLHYFSGSLEQQRLITRPDGRQLTRSPFEIFTHVITHEFHHKGQVVSMSRQLGYTPVDTDVVRE
;
A
#
# COMPACT_ATOMS: atom_id res chain seq x y z
N MET A 1 -9.96 10.89 17.44
CA MET A 1 -9.13 10.80 16.21
C MET A 1 -8.90 9.37 15.74
N GLN A 2 -8.38 8.46 16.56
CA GLN A 2 -8.08 7.07 16.16
C GLN A 2 -9.27 6.36 15.47
N GLN A 3 -10.48 6.50 16.01
CA GLN A 3 -11.70 5.94 15.41
C GLN A 3 -11.99 6.46 13.99
N ILE A 4 -11.72 7.74 13.74
CA ILE A 4 -11.89 8.37 12.41
C ILE A 4 -10.86 7.80 11.43
N LEU A 5 -9.60 7.65 11.85
CA LEU A 5 -8.57 7.04 10.99
C LEU A 5 -8.88 5.58 10.68
N LEU A 6 -9.45 4.82 11.63
CA LEU A 6 -9.94 3.47 11.38
C LEU A 6 -11.13 3.45 10.40
N GLN A 7 -12.05 4.42 10.49
CA GLN A 7 -13.13 4.60 9.51
C GLN A 7 -12.58 4.90 8.12
N GLN A 8 -11.62 5.82 8.03
CA GLN A 8 -10.95 6.15 6.78
C GLN A 8 -10.23 4.94 6.20
N TYR A 9 -9.52 4.17 7.03
CA TYR A 9 -8.83 2.98 6.57
C TYR A 9 -9.79 1.91 6.03
N ARG A 10 -10.98 1.75 6.62
CA ARG A 10 -12.02 0.87 6.03
C ARG A 10 -12.44 1.29 4.62
N LEU A 11 -12.44 2.58 4.30
CA LEU A 11 -12.69 3.05 2.94
C LEU A 11 -11.53 2.65 2.01
N VAL A 12 -10.29 2.74 2.49
CA VAL A 12 -9.10 2.25 1.76
C VAL A 12 -9.21 0.76 1.49
N LEU A 13 -9.51 -0.06 2.50
CA LEU A 13 -9.73 -1.51 2.35
C LEU A 13 -10.80 -1.81 1.30
N SER A 14 -11.89 -1.04 1.32
CA SER A 14 -12.98 -1.19 0.37
C SER A 14 -12.56 -0.90 -1.07
N ALA A 15 -11.81 0.18 -1.30
CA ALA A 15 -11.26 0.53 -2.62
C ALA A 15 -10.21 -0.49 -3.10
N ARG A 16 -9.33 -0.95 -2.19
CA ARG A 16 -8.32 -1.96 -2.48
C ARG A 16 -8.92 -3.32 -2.82
N SER A 17 -10.00 -3.72 -2.14
CA SER A 17 -10.74 -4.94 -2.47
C SER A 17 -11.26 -4.90 -3.91
N ALA A 18 -11.86 -3.78 -4.32
CA ALA A 18 -12.34 -3.61 -5.70
C ALA A 18 -11.19 -3.74 -6.72
N LEU A 19 -10.02 -3.16 -6.41
CA LEU A 19 -8.81 -3.34 -7.23
C LEU A 19 -8.37 -4.80 -7.30
N PHE A 20 -8.31 -5.50 -6.17
CA PHE A 20 -7.89 -6.90 -6.14
C PHE A 20 -8.86 -7.83 -6.86
N ASP A 21 -10.16 -7.62 -6.69
CA ASP A 21 -11.18 -8.42 -7.38
C ASP A 21 -11.10 -8.20 -8.90
N TYR A 22 -10.83 -6.97 -9.35
CA TYR A 22 -10.49 -6.71 -10.74
C TYR A 22 -9.18 -7.38 -11.19
N CYS A 23 -8.11 -7.26 -10.41
CA CYS A 23 -6.83 -7.85 -10.79
C CYS A 23 -6.89 -9.38 -10.92
N LYS A 24 -7.77 -10.06 -10.16
CA LYS A 24 -8.02 -11.51 -10.32
C LYS A 24 -8.59 -11.89 -11.69
N THR A 25 -9.18 -10.96 -12.44
CA THR A 25 -9.71 -11.23 -13.79
C THR A 25 -8.65 -11.06 -14.89
N LEU A 26 -7.48 -10.53 -14.54
CA LEU A 26 -6.37 -10.36 -15.49
C LEU A 26 -5.72 -11.72 -15.77
N LYS A 27 -5.15 -11.86 -16.97
CA LYS A 27 -4.32 -13.03 -17.26
C LYS A 27 -3.08 -13.04 -16.35
N PRO A 28 -2.65 -14.19 -15.82
CA PRO A 28 -1.46 -14.28 -14.97
C PRO A 28 -0.21 -13.69 -15.63
N GLU A 29 0.01 -13.96 -16.92
CA GLU A 29 1.17 -13.45 -17.67
C GLU A 29 1.19 -11.92 -17.78
N ASP A 30 0.02 -11.29 -17.88
CA ASP A 30 -0.12 -9.83 -17.97
C ASP A 30 0.14 -9.16 -16.63
N SER A 31 -0.19 -9.84 -15.52
CA SER A 31 0.07 -9.33 -14.17
C SER A 31 1.58 -9.28 -13.84
N LEU A 32 2.36 -10.16 -14.46
CA LEU A 32 3.83 -10.23 -14.35
C LEU A 32 4.56 -9.39 -15.41
N LYS A 33 3.86 -8.90 -16.44
CA LYS A 33 4.47 -8.26 -17.59
C LYS A 33 5.07 -6.89 -17.24
N PRO A 34 6.39 -6.68 -17.41
CA PRO A 34 7.01 -5.38 -17.27
C PRO A 34 6.49 -4.39 -18.31
N LEU A 35 6.20 -3.17 -17.88
CA LEU A 35 5.76 -2.10 -18.76
C LEU A 35 6.77 -0.95 -18.79
N PRO A 36 7.38 -0.63 -19.94
CA PRO A 36 8.38 0.44 -20.04
C PRO A 36 7.90 1.82 -19.56
N ALA A 37 6.61 2.11 -19.74
CA ALA A 37 5.99 3.36 -19.28
C ALA A 37 5.95 3.51 -17.74
N PHE A 38 6.17 2.42 -17.01
CA PHE A 38 6.13 2.36 -15.55
C PHE A 38 7.47 1.87 -14.99
N ASN A 39 8.59 2.38 -15.52
CA ASN A 39 9.95 2.01 -15.10
C ASN A 39 10.26 0.51 -15.25
N ASN A 40 9.61 -0.17 -16.19
CA ASN A 40 9.66 -1.63 -16.35
C ASN A 40 9.15 -2.40 -15.12
N GLU A 41 8.28 -1.81 -14.32
CA GLU A 41 7.52 -2.52 -13.29
C GLU A 41 6.33 -3.28 -13.92
N SER A 42 5.91 -4.35 -13.26
CA SER A 42 4.68 -5.09 -13.55
C SER A 42 3.58 -4.74 -12.55
N ILE A 43 2.35 -5.20 -12.80
CA ILE A 43 1.24 -4.96 -11.86
C ILE A 43 1.57 -5.55 -10.49
N LEU A 44 2.12 -6.76 -10.44
CA LEU A 44 2.49 -7.41 -9.19
C LEU A 44 3.62 -6.69 -8.46
N SER A 45 4.70 -6.31 -9.16
CA SER A 45 5.80 -5.59 -8.52
C SER A 45 5.37 -4.22 -8.00
N GLN A 46 4.44 -3.55 -8.72
CA GLN A 46 3.85 -2.30 -8.27
C GLN A 46 3.03 -2.46 -6.98
N LEU A 47 2.27 -3.55 -6.83
CA LEU A 47 1.51 -3.85 -5.61
C LEU A 47 2.43 -4.21 -4.44
N ILE A 48 3.49 -4.99 -4.69
CA ILE A 48 4.51 -5.30 -3.67
C ILE A 48 5.26 -4.04 -3.23
N HIS A 49 5.58 -3.12 -4.15
CA HIS A 49 6.13 -1.80 -3.80
C HIS A 49 5.22 -1.02 -2.84
N VAL A 50 3.92 -1.01 -3.09
CA VAL A 50 2.94 -0.38 -2.19
C VAL A 50 2.97 -1.03 -0.81
N ALA A 51 2.91 -2.36 -0.72
CA ALA A 51 2.99 -3.07 0.56
C ALA A 51 4.30 -2.75 1.31
N ASN A 52 5.44 -2.73 0.61
CA ASN A 52 6.73 -2.39 1.20
C ASN A 52 6.81 -0.92 1.64
N CYS A 53 6.07 0.00 1.00
CA CYS A 53 5.94 1.38 1.46
C CYS A 53 5.27 1.44 2.85
N TYR A 54 4.19 0.67 3.08
CA TYR A 54 3.59 0.54 4.41
C TYR A 54 4.59 0.00 5.44
N LEU A 55 5.31 -1.07 5.12
CA LEU A 55 6.32 -1.66 6.00
C LEU A 55 7.41 -0.66 6.37
N PHE A 56 7.92 0.07 5.37
CA PHE A 56 8.99 1.04 5.57
C PHE A 56 8.53 2.16 6.49
N TRP A 57 7.35 2.73 6.26
CA TRP A 57 6.90 3.91 7.00
C TRP A 57 6.30 3.59 8.36
N LEU A 58 5.42 2.58 8.44
CA LEU A 58 4.74 2.24 9.69
C LEU A 58 5.68 1.49 10.64
N SER A 59 6.25 0.38 10.19
CA SER A 59 7.07 -0.49 11.05
C SER A 59 8.47 0.06 11.21
N LYS A 60 9.23 0.16 10.11
CA LYS A 60 10.67 0.45 10.17
C LYS A 60 10.97 1.88 10.62
N THR A 61 10.18 2.84 10.16
CA THR A 61 10.45 4.27 10.36
C THR A 61 9.75 4.81 11.60
N ALA A 62 8.42 4.69 11.70
CA ALA A 62 7.67 5.27 12.82
C ALA A 62 7.79 4.45 14.12
N MET A 63 7.54 3.14 14.05
CA MET A 63 7.61 2.26 15.23
C MET A 63 9.03 1.74 15.53
N GLN A 64 10.00 1.99 14.64
CA GLN A 64 11.38 1.48 14.73
C GLN A 64 11.47 -0.05 14.89
N GLN A 65 10.50 -0.77 14.32
CA GLN A 65 10.44 -2.23 14.30
C GLN A 65 10.93 -2.76 12.96
N LEU A 66 11.94 -3.63 12.99
CA LEU A 66 12.45 -4.29 11.80
C LEU A 66 11.56 -5.46 11.42
N ARG A 67 10.98 -5.40 10.22
CA ARG A 67 10.28 -6.52 9.56
C ARG A 67 10.89 -6.71 8.17
N PRO A 68 11.04 -7.95 7.69
CA PRO A 68 11.54 -8.21 6.35
C PRO A 68 10.59 -7.61 5.32
N PHE A 69 11.15 -7.01 4.26
CA PHE A 69 10.36 -6.61 3.11
C PHE A 69 9.88 -7.83 2.32
N PHE A 70 8.74 -7.68 1.68
CA PHE A 70 8.24 -8.65 0.72
C PHE A 70 9.08 -8.56 -0.55
N ASN A 71 9.46 -9.72 -1.11
CA ASN A 71 10.16 -9.76 -2.38
C ASN A 71 9.20 -10.20 -3.49
N ASN A 72 9.52 -9.79 -4.72
CA ASN A 72 8.67 -10.13 -5.86
C ASN A 72 8.75 -11.63 -6.18
N GLU A 73 9.89 -12.28 -5.95
CA GLU A 73 10.15 -13.70 -6.28
C GLU A 73 9.21 -14.66 -5.55
N GLU A 74 8.81 -14.34 -4.32
CA GLU A 74 7.88 -15.13 -3.49
C GLU A 74 6.40 -14.82 -3.78
N HIS A 75 6.11 -13.77 -4.54
CA HIS A 75 4.75 -13.24 -4.73
C HIS A 75 4.46 -13.00 -6.22
N GLN A 76 4.26 -14.12 -6.93
CA GLN A 76 4.15 -14.17 -8.40
C GLN A 76 2.69 -14.21 -8.90
N ASP A 77 1.71 -14.02 -8.02
CA ASP A 77 0.29 -13.99 -8.38
C ASP A 77 -0.53 -13.05 -7.48
N ILE A 78 -1.76 -12.73 -7.91
CA ILE A 78 -2.65 -11.85 -7.15
C ILE A 78 -3.04 -12.45 -5.78
N PRO A 79 -3.35 -13.75 -5.63
CA PRO A 79 -3.62 -14.34 -4.32
C PRO A 79 -2.50 -14.18 -3.29
N SER A 80 -1.23 -14.38 -3.68
CA SER A 80 -0.08 -14.17 -2.79
C SER A 80 0.10 -12.71 -2.40
N VAL A 81 -0.14 -11.77 -3.33
CA VAL A 81 -0.17 -10.33 -3.02
C VAL A 81 -1.29 -9.99 -2.03
N ILE A 82 -2.46 -10.61 -2.12
CA ILE A 82 -3.54 -10.38 -1.15
C ILE A 82 -3.08 -10.81 0.26
N GLN A 83 -2.41 -11.95 0.40
CA GLN A 83 -1.83 -12.40 1.68
C GLN A 83 -0.76 -11.44 2.23
N VAL A 84 0.00 -10.78 1.34
CA VAL A 84 0.91 -9.70 1.72
C VAL A 84 0.15 -8.53 2.33
N PHE A 85 -0.97 -8.13 1.72
CA PHE A 85 -1.77 -7.02 2.22
C PHE A 85 -2.55 -7.36 3.50
N ASP A 86 -2.89 -8.62 3.76
CA ASP A 86 -3.41 -9.03 5.08
C ASP A 86 -2.42 -8.70 6.21
N LYS A 87 -1.11 -8.86 5.95
CA LYS A 87 -0.05 -8.47 6.90
C LYS A 87 0.09 -6.95 7.01
N VAL A 88 -0.12 -6.21 5.91
CA VAL A 88 -0.16 -4.74 5.92
C VAL A 88 -1.31 -4.24 6.80
N ASP A 89 -2.48 -4.88 6.74
CA ASP A 89 -3.64 -4.48 7.52
C ASP A 89 -3.42 -4.68 9.01
N ILE A 90 -2.87 -5.83 9.40
CA ILE A 90 -2.44 -6.07 10.80
C ILE A 90 -1.49 -4.96 11.25
N MET A 91 -0.50 -4.61 10.43
CA MET A 91 0.47 -3.57 10.74
C MET A 91 -0.15 -2.18 10.87
N MET A 92 -1.13 -1.85 10.04
CA MET A 92 -1.88 -0.60 10.15
C MET A 92 -2.61 -0.53 11.48
N HIS A 93 -3.27 -1.61 11.89
CA HIS A 93 -3.95 -1.69 13.17
C HIS A 93 -2.99 -1.54 14.35
N GLU A 94 -1.85 -2.25 14.31
CA GLU A 94 -0.78 -2.13 15.31
C GLU A 94 -0.25 -0.70 15.40
N PHE A 95 0.01 -0.05 14.26
CA PHE A 95 0.48 1.33 14.19
C PHE A 95 -0.51 2.31 14.83
N LEU A 96 -1.80 2.21 14.47
CA LEU A 96 -2.83 3.09 15.03
C LEU A 96 -3.05 2.85 16.52
N HIS A 97 -2.84 1.63 17.00
CA HIS A 97 -2.87 1.31 18.43
C HIS A 97 -1.64 1.87 19.16
N TYR A 98 -0.44 1.64 18.63
CA TYR A 98 0.83 2.08 19.20
C TYR A 98 0.89 3.59 19.43
N PHE A 99 0.35 4.37 18.50
CA PHE A 99 0.30 5.83 18.60
C PHE A 99 -1.03 6.38 19.15
N SER A 100 -1.87 5.54 19.76
CA SER A 100 -3.11 6.00 20.37
C SER A 100 -2.84 7.11 21.40
N GLY A 101 -3.65 8.17 21.35
CA GLY A 101 -3.46 9.37 22.18
C GLY A 101 -2.33 10.32 21.76
N SER A 102 -1.53 9.99 20.73
CA SER A 102 -0.40 10.83 20.29
C SER A 102 -0.26 10.94 18.76
N LEU A 103 -1.36 10.69 18.02
CA LEU A 103 -1.37 10.66 16.55
C LEU A 103 -0.88 11.96 15.90
N GLU A 104 -1.12 13.11 16.51
CA GLU A 104 -0.72 14.43 15.98
C GLU A 104 0.62 14.94 16.53
N GLN A 105 1.19 14.25 17.52
CA GLN A 105 2.44 14.69 18.15
C GLN A 105 3.61 14.50 17.18
N GLN A 106 4.31 15.61 16.90
CA GLN A 106 5.51 15.60 16.08
C GLN A 106 6.63 14.81 16.76
N ARG A 107 7.29 13.93 16.00
CA ARG A 107 8.37 13.08 16.49
C ARG A 107 9.56 13.18 15.56
N LEU A 108 10.75 13.28 16.14
CA LEU A 108 11.99 13.12 15.38
C LEU A 108 12.17 11.64 15.03
N ILE A 109 12.26 11.35 13.75
CA ILE A 109 12.44 10.03 13.21
C ILE A 109 13.75 9.99 12.44
N THR A 110 14.63 9.08 12.85
CA THR A 110 15.85 8.78 12.10
C THR A 110 15.54 7.66 11.11
N ARG A 111 15.62 7.97 9.81
CA ARG A 111 15.49 6.98 8.75
C ARG A 111 16.66 5.99 8.77
N PRO A 112 16.49 4.81 8.16
CA PRO A 112 17.58 3.84 8.04
C PRO A 112 18.83 4.36 7.30
N ASP A 113 18.67 5.39 6.47
CA ASP A 113 19.77 6.05 5.75
C ASP A 113 20.43 7.19 6.56
N GLY A 114 20.08 7.32 7.85
CA GLY A 114 20.61 8.33 8.76
C GLY A 114 19.93 9.71 8.64
N ARG A 115 19.08 9.94 7.64
CA ARG A 115 18.36 11.22 7.51
C ARG A 115 17.32 11.35 8.62
N GLN A 116 17.24 12.53 9.21
CA GLN A 116 16.23 12.84 10.21
C GLN A 116 15.03 13.54 9.57
N LEU A 117 13.84 13.20 10.02
CA LEU A 117 12.59 13.87 9.67
C LEU A 117 11.73 14.05 10.91
N THR A 118 11.06 15.19 11.01
CA THR A 118 10.08 15.43 12.07
C THR A 118 8.69 15.24 11.47
N ARG A 119 7.99 14.18 11.87
CA ARG A 119 6.62 13.89 11.42
C ARG A 119 5.78 13.32 12.56
N SER A 120 4.49 13.58 12.50
CA SER A 120 3.49 12.94 13.34
C SER A 120 3.03 11.59 12.76
N PRO A 121 2.56 10.66 13.59
CA PRO A 121 1.92 9.43 13.11
C PRO A 121 0.76 9.67 12.14
N PHE A 122 0.00 10.75 12.31
CA PHE A 122 -1.08 11.16 11.40
C PHE A 122 -0.56 11.49 9.99
N GLU A 123 0.55 12.21 9.87
CA GLU A 123 1.17 12.50 8.58
C GLU A 123 1.69 11.23 7.90
N ILE A 124 2.24 10.30 8.68
CA ILE A 124 2.74 9.02 8.17
C ILE A 124 1.59 8.14 7.68
N PHE A 125 0.51 8.03 8.47
CA PHE A 125 -0.73 7.37 8.06
C PHE A 125 -1.27 7.95 6.75
N THR A 126 -1.35 9.28 6.66
CA THR A 126 -1.84 9.99 5.47
C THR A 126 -0.94 9.74 4.26
N HIS A 127 0.37 9.73 4.45
CA HIS A 127 1.34 9.43 3.40
C HIS A 127 1.13 8.04 2.80
N VAL A 128 1.06 6.99 3.62
CA VAL A 128 0.95 5.62 3.10
C VAL A 128 -0.36 5.38 2.36
N ILE A 129 -1.48 5.93 2.83
CA ILE A 129 -2.77 5.79 2.12
C ILE A 129 -2.75 6.56 0.81
N THR A 130 -2.26 7.79 0.78
CA THR A 130 -2.20 8.59 -0.46
C THR A 130 -1.26 7.97 -1.49
N HIS A 131 -0.16 7.38 -1.03
CA HIS A 131 0.76 6.60 -1.86
C HIS A 131 0.09 5.35 -2.45
N GLU A 132 -0.72 4.63 -1.67
CA GLU A 132 -1.53 3.52 -2.20
C GLU A 132 -2.49 3.98 -3.30
N PHE A 133 -3.26 5.06 -3.09
CA PHE A 133 -4.17 5.58 -4.12
C PHE A 133 -3.45 6.03 -5.39
N HIS A 134 -2.28 6.65 -5.25
CA HIS A 134 -1.42 7.01 -6.38
C HIS A 134 -1.07 5.78 -7.23
N HIS A 135 -0.59 4.70 -6.60
CA HIS A 135 -0.19 3.50 -7.32
C HIS A 135 -1.36 2.61 -7.74
N LYS A 136 -2.51 2.65 -7.06
CA LYS A 136 -3.78 2.08 -7.54
C LYS A 136 -4.14 2.65 -8.92
N GLY A 137 -4.04 3.98 -9.06
CA GLY A 137 -4.26 4.64 -10.35
C GLY A 137 -3.28 4.18 -11.44
N GLN A 138 -2.02 3.90 -11.07
CA GLN A 138 -1.03 3.33 -11.98
C GLN A 138 -1.40 1.90 -12.39
N VAL A 139 -1.74 1.01 -11.46
CA VAL A 139 -2.15 -0.38 -11.75
C VAL A 139 -3.33 -0.41 -12.72
N VAL A 140 -4.34 0.43 -12.48
CA VAL A 140 -5.48 0.57 -13.39
C VAL A 140 -5.03 1.04 -14.78
N SER A 141 -4.10 2.00 -14.86
CA SER A 141 -3.54 2.50 -16.13
C SER A 141 -2.68 1.46 -16.85
N MET A 142 -1.89 0.66 -16.12
CA MET A 142 -1.13 -0.48 -16.63
C MET A 142 -2.05 -1.49 -17.30
N SER A 143 -3.16 -1.84 -16.64
CA SER A 143 -4.13 -2.77 -17.21
C SER A 143 -4.77 -2.25 -18.51
N ARG A 144 -5.03 -0.94 -18.63
CA ARG A 144 -5.49 -0.33 -19.89
C ARG A 144 -4.48 -0.48 -21.01
N GLN A 145 -3.19 -0.30 -20.75
CA GLN A 145 -2.14 -0.51 -21.75
C GLN A 145 -2.05 -1.97 -22.22
N LEU A 146 -2.47 -2.91 -21.38
CA LEU A 146 -2.54 -4.33 -21.70
C LEU A 146 -3.85 -4.74 -22.41
N GLY A 147 -4.73 -3.77 -22.71
CA GLY A 147 -5.98 -4.00 -23.45
C GLY A 147 -7.20 -4.30 -22.59
N TYR A 148 -7.11 -4.16 -21.26
CA TYR A 148 -8.23 -4.37 -20.35
C TYR A 148 -9.07 -3.10 -20.17
N THR A 149 -10.34 -3.28 -19.84
CA THR A 149 -11.22 -2.20 -19.38
C THR A 149 -11.36 -2.29 -17.87
N PRO A 150 -10.72 -1.38 -17.10
CA PRO A 150 -10.75 -1.44 -15.65
C PRO A 150 -12.09 -1.01 -15.06
N VAL A 151 -12.42 -1.60 -13.92
CA VAL A 151 -13.58 -1.21 -13.10
C VAL A 151 -13.30 0.09 -12.33
N ASP A 152 -14.37 0.70 -11.80
CA ASP A 152 -14.21 1.75 -10.81
C ASP A 152 -13.65 1.16 -9.51
N THR A 153 -12.57 1.76 -9.02
CA THR A 153 -11.84 1.35 -7.81
C THR A 153 -11.82 2.44 -6.76
N ASP A 154 -12.64 3.49 -6.90
CA ASP A 154 -12.68 4.59 -5.96
C ASP A 154 -13.48 4.26 -4.69
N VAL A 155 -13.31 5.11 -3.68
CA VAL A 155 -14.00 4.99 -2.39
C VAL A 155 -15.50 5.25 -2.52
N VAL A 156 -15.88 6.12 -3.44
CA VAL A 156 -17.26 6.36 -3.87
C VAL A 156 -17.37 5.72 -5.24
N ARG A 157 -18.12 4.64 -5.32
CA ARG A 157 -18.35 3.86 -6.54
C ARG A 157 -19.79 3.34 -6.52
N GLU A 158 -20.34 3.11 -7.71
CA GLU A 158 -21.72 2.62 -7.92
C GLU A 158 -21.90 1.12 -7.56
#